data_AF-A0A267FCJ0-F1
#
_entry.id   AF-A0A267FCJ0-F1
#
_cell.length_a   1.000
_cell.length_b   1.000
_cell.length_c   1.000
_cell.angle_alpha   90.00
_cell.angle_beta   90.00
_cell.angle_gamma   90.00
#
_symmetry.space_group_name_H-M   'P 1'
#
loop_
_entity.id
_entity.type
_entity.pdbx_description
1 polymer ?
#
loop_
_entity_poly.entity_id
_entity_poly.type
_entity_poly.pdbx_seq_one_letter_code
_entity_poly.pdbx_strand_id
1 'polypeptide(L)'
;QFIYSHDLGRLIVWTLRHYNEVDPLILSVDERDEISIRQAAELVAQAMNLPASQLQFDTSKADGQFKKTASNAKLRKLLSGTDFQFTPIEQAVQDTCQWFRENYATARK
;
A
#
# COMPACT_ATOMS: atom_id res chain seq x y z
N GLN A 1 5.94 2.96 3.09
CA GLN A 1 5.46 2.38 1.82
C GLN A 1 4.25 1.50 2.09
N PHE A 2 3.21 1.59 1.24
CA PHE A 2 2.03 0.71 1.27
C PHE A 2 1.91 0.03 -0.08
N ILE A 3 1.39 -1.20 -0.11
CA ILE A 3 1.15 -1.95 -1.35
C ILE A 3 -0.26 -2.53 -1.33
N TYR A 4 -1.00 -2.34 -2.41
CA TYR A 4 -2.36 -2.87 -2.52
C TYR A 4 -2.34 -4.39 -2.64
N SER A 5 -3.27 -5.08 -1.97
CA SER A 5 -3.31 -6.55 -1.95
C SER A 5 -3.48 -7.16 -3.34
N HIS A 6 -4.25 -6.52 -4.22
CA HIS A 6 -4.39 -6.95 -5.62
C HIS A 6 -3.07 -6.83 -6.41
N ASP A 7 -2.29 -5.78 -6.18
CA ASP A 7 -0.97 -5.61 -6.80
C ASP A 7 0.00 -6.67 -6.30
N LEU A 8 0.05 -6.85 -4.98
CA LEU A 8 0.88 -7.86 -4.35
C LEU A 8 0.50 -9.26 -4.83
N GLY A 9 -0.79 -9.57 -4.99
CA GLY A 9 -1.25 -10.84 -5.54
C GLY A 9 -0.74 -11.09 -6.97
N ARG A 10 -0.81 -10.08 -7.85
CA ARG A 10 -0.25 -10.15 -9.20
C ARG A 10 1.26 -10.38 -9.17
N LEU A 11 1.99 -9.69 -8.29
CA LEU A 11 3.43 -9.84 -8.13
C LEU A 11 3.82 -11.21 -7.57
N ILE A 12 3.09 -11.74 -6.58
CA ILE A 12 3.35 -13.08 -6.03
C ILE A 12 3.21 -14.15 -7.13
N VAL A 13 2.17 -14.08 -7.95
CA VAL A 13 1.98 -15.01 -9.08
C VAL A 13 3.09 -14.85 -10.12
N TRP A 14 3.52 -13.61 -10.39
CA TRP A 14 4.65 -13.36 -11.28
C TRP A 14 5.95 -13.95 -10.72
N THR A 15 6.26 -13.71 -9.44
CA THR A 15 7.43 -14.24 -8.75
C THR A 15 7.45 -15.77 -8.78
N LEU A 16 6.32 -16.42 -8.47
CA LEU A 16 6.20 -17.88 -8.52
C LEU A 16 6.57 -18.47 -9.89
N ARG A 17 6.27 -17.76 -10.99
CA ARG A 17 6.44 -18.27 -12.35
C ARG A 17 7.78 -17.91 -12.99
N HIS A 18 8.40 -16.80 -12.58
CA HIS A 18 9.52 -16.22 -13.31
C HIS A 18 10.77 -15.98 -12.45
N TYR A 19 10.65 -15.98 -11.12
CA TYR A 19 11.76 -15.63 -10.24
C TYR A 19 12.45 -16.90 -9.71
N ASN A 20 13.66 -17.18 -10.22
CA ASN A 20 14.40 -18.42 -9.96
C ASN A 20 15.64 -18.24 -9.06
N GLU A 21 15.80 -17.08 -8.44
CA GLU A 21 16.91 -16.83 -7.51
C GLU A 21 16.54 -17.30 -6.09
N VAL A 22 17.56 -17.68 -5.32
CA VAL A 22 17.39 -18.11 -3.92
C VAL A 22 17.18 -16.93 -2.97
N ASP A 23 17.69 -15.75 -3.34
CA ASP A 23 17.60 -14.56 -2.51
C ASP A 23 16.16 -14.01 -2.49
N PRO A 24 15.69 -13.46 -1.36
CA PRO A 24 14.37 -12.87 -1.29
C PRO A 24 14.24 -11.64 -2.22
N LEU A 25 13.02 -11.43 -2.72
CA LEU A 25 12.65 -10.28 -3.54
C LEU A 25 11.71 -9.35 -2.77
N ILE A 26 12.09 -8.09 -2.60
CA ILE A 26 11.24 -7.06 -2.00
C ILE A 26 10.13 -6.69 -2.99
N LEU A 27 8.88 -6.93 -2.58
CA LEU A 27 7.69 -6.52 -3.32
C LEU A 27 7.11 -5.24 -2.69
N SER A 28 7.58 -4.09 -3.16
CA SER A 28 7.18 -2.77 -2.65
C SER A 28 7.07 -1.75 -3.78
N VAL A 29 6.29 -0.70 -3.55
CA VAL A 29 6.22 0.51 -4.40
C VAL A 29 7.56 1.25 -4.41
N ASP A 30 7.72 2.24 -5.30
CA ASP A 30 8.95 3.03 -5.35
C ASP A 30 9.12 3.84 -4.06
N GLU A 31 10.36 4.13 -3.68
CA GLU A 31 10.65 4.93 -2.48
C GLU A 31 10.02 6.33 -2.55
N ARG A 32 9.90 6.90 -3.76
CA ARG A 32 9.23 8.20 -3.99
C ARG A 32 7.72 8.17 -3.74
N ASP A 33 7.12 6.97 -3.76
CA ASP A 33 5.68 6.77 -3.55
C ASP A 33 5.39 6.46 -2.06
N GLU A 34 6.39 6.60 -1.18
CA GLU A 34 6.20 6.50 0.25
C GLU A 34 5.37 7.67 0.79
N ILE A 35 4.27 7.34 1.49
CA ILE A 35 3.41 8.32 2.17
C ILE A 35 3.56 8.23 3.69
N SER A 36 3.33 9.36 4.36
CA SER A 36 3.27 9.45 5.82
C SER A 36 1.98 8.86 6.40
N ILE A 37 1.95 8.61 7.70
CA ILE A 37 0.75 8.18 8.43
C ILE A 37 -0.37 9.24 8.34
N ARG A 38 0.00 10.54 8.37
CA ARG A 38 -0.95 11.63 8.18
C ARG A 38 -1.66 11.54 6.82
N GLN A 39 -0.88 11.41 5.74
CA GLN A 39 -1.44 11.26 4.40
C GLN A 39 -2.32 10.02 4.28
N ALA A 40 -1.90 8.88 4.86
CA ALA A 40 -2.71 7.67 4.87
C ALA A 40 -4.06 7.88 5.59
N ALA A 41 -4.06 8.56 6.74
CA ALA A 41 -5.28 8.90 7.48
C ALA A 41 -6.20 9.86 6.70
N GLU A 42 -5.62 10.86 6.04
CA GLU A 42 -6.35 11.81 5.18
C GLU A 42 -7.01 11.12 4.00
N LEU A 43 -6.31 10.18 3.33
CA LEU A 43 -6.88 9.38 2.24
C LEU A 43 -8.06 8.52 2.69
N VAL A 44 -7.95 7.87 3.86
CA VAL A 44 -9.04 7.07 4.42
C VAL A 44 -10.23 7.97 4.79
N ALA A 45 -9.99 9.11 5.43
CA ALA A 45 -11.03 10.07 5.77
C ALA A 45 -11.79 10.54 4.52
N GLN A 46 -11.05 10.93 3.48
CA GLN A 46 -11.62 11.32 2.20
C GLN A 46 -12.47 10.20 1.58
N ALA A 47 -11.93 8.97 1.50
CA ALA A 47 -12.63 7.81 0.93
C ALA A 47 -13.90 7.41 1.72
N MET A 48 -13.94 7.74 3.02
CA MET A 48 -15.08 7.50 3.91
C MET A 48 -16.02 8.71 4.03
N ASN A 49 -15.80 9.80 3.28
CA ASN A 49 -16.56 11.05 3.36
C ASN A 49 -16.53 11.69 4.77
N LEU A 50 -15.41 11.56 5.48
CA LEU A 50 -15.14 12.22 6.75
C LEU A 50 -14.43 13.56 6.50
N PRO A 51 -14.91 14.69 7.03
CA PRO A 51 -14.22 15.97 6.91
C PRO A 51 -12.83 15.93 7.56
N ALA A 52 -11.81 16.45 6.87
CA ALA A 52 -10.45 16.52 7.39
C ALA A 52 -10.33 17.30 8.72
N SER A 53 -11.24 18.25 8.97
CA SER A 53 -11.31 19.00 10.23
C SER A 53 -11.63 18.14 11.45
N GLN A 54 -12.12 16.92 11.26
CA GLN A 54 -12.39 15.97 12.34
C GLN A 54 -11.19 15.06 12.65
N LEU A 55 -10.13 15.11 11.84
CA LEU A 55 -8.91 14.36 12.10
C LEU A 55 -8.10 15.03 13.22
N GLN A 56 -7.86 14.28 14.29
CA GLN A 56 -7.00 14.68 15.40
C GLN A 56 -5.85 13.68 15.53
N PHE A 57 -4.64 14.21 15.70
CA PHE A 57 -3.42 13.42 15.87
C PHE A 57 -2.98 13.51 17.33
N ASP A 58 -3.22 12.45 18.09
CA ASP A 58 -2.84 12.37 19.51
C ASP A 58 -1.32 12.19 19.68
N THR A 59 -0.64 13.26 20.06
CA THR A 59 0.82 13.27 20.28
C THR A 59 1.24 12.79 21.66
N SER A 60 0.31 12.38 22.52
CA SER A 60 0.64 11.74 23.80
C SER A 60 1.17 10.31 23.62
N LYS A 61 0.92 9.71 22.45
CA LYS A 61 1.43 8.39 22.08
C LYS A 61 2.77 8.52 21.38
N ALA A 62 3.68 7.58 21.68
CA ALA A 62 4.97 7.53 21.02
C ALA A 62 4.80 7.16 19.54
N ASP A 63 5.53 7.86 18.69
CA ASP A 63 5.67 7.47 17.29
C ASP A 63 6.43 6.14 17.19
N GLY A 64 6.09 5.37 16.16
CA GLY A 64 6.87 4.21 15.78
C GLY A 64 8.20 4.60 15.09
N GLN A 65 8.83 3.61 14.47
CA GLN A 65 9.97 3.85 13.60
C GLN A 65 9.58 4.85 12.49
N PHE A 66 10.32 5.96 12.39
CA PHE A 66 10.02 7.05 11.45
C PHE A 66 10.04 6.60 9.98
N LYS A 67 11.01 5.77 9.60
CA LYS A 67 11.12 5.19 8.25
C LYS A 67 11.59 3.75 8.30
N LYS A 68 11.02 2.94 7.40
CA LYS A 68 11.47 1.58 7.05
C LYS A 68 11.51 1.43 5.53
N THR A 69 12.07 2.43 4.86
CA THR A 69 12.13 2.51 3.40
C THR A 69 12.88 1.29 2.85
N ALA A 70 12.20 0.55 1.98
CA ALA A 70 12.71 -0.63 1.31
C ALA A 70 12.92 -0.33 -0.17
N SER A 71 14.10 -0.67 -0.69
CA SER A 71 14.41 -0.49 -2.10
C SER A 71 13.77 -1.58 -2.95
N ASN A 72 13.01 -1.19 -3.98
CA ASN A 72 12.43 -2.09 -4.96
C ASN A 72 13.24 -2.15 -6.28
N ALA A 73 14.49 -1.67 -6.28
CA ALA A 73 15.32 -1.59 -7.50
C ALA A 73 15.46 -2.95 -8.21
N LYS A 74 15.61 -4.04 -7.46
CA LYS A 74 15.66 -5.41 -8.00
C LYS A 74 14.37 -5.78 -8.72
N LEU A 75 13.22 -5.51 -8.11
CA LEU A 75 11.91 -5.72 -8.71
C LEU A 75 11.73 -4.90 -9.99
N ARG A 76 12.08 -3.61 -9.97
CA ARG A 76 11.98 -2.73 -11.14
C ARG A 76 12.84 -3.21 -12.31
N LYS A 77 14.06 -3.67 -12.05
CA LYS A 77 14.92 -4.27 -13.08
C LYS A 77 14.26 -5.49 -13.71
N LEU A 78 13.72 -6.39 -12.89
CA LEU A 78 13.08 -7.62 -13.34
C LEU A 78 11.78 -7.38 -14.14
N LEU A 79 11.04 -6.33 -13.81
CA LEU A 79 9.77 -5.97 -14.48
C LEU A 79 9.94 -5.00 -15.66
N SER A 80 11.16 -4.60 -16.01
CA SER A 80 11.43 -3.55 -17.01
C SER A 80 10.90 -3.84 -18.43
N GLY A 81 10.67 -5.12 -18.76
CA GLY A 81 10.03 -5.55 -20.02
C GLY A 81 8.54 -5.86 -19.92
N THR A 82 7.87 -5.43 -18.84
CA THR A 82 6.44 -5.69 -18.59
C THR A 82 5.67 -4.39 -18.45
N ASP A 83 4.36 -4.44 -18.70
CA ASP A 83 3.45 -3.31 -18.49
C ASP A 83 2.95 -3.21 -17.04
N PHE A 84 3.67 -3.77 -16.07
CA PHE A 84 3.24 -3.75 -14.68
C PHE A 84 3.25 -2.33 -14.12
N GLN A 85 2.07 -1.88 -13.67
CA GLN A 85 1.89 -0.64 -12.95
C GLN A 85 1.21 -0.92 -11.60
N PHE A 86 1.72 -0.25 -10.56
CA PHE A 86 1.06 -0.22 -9.26
C PHE A 86 -0.24 0.58 -9.36
N THR A 87 -1.24 0.16 -8.60
CA THR A 87 -2.48 0.90 -8.45
C THR A 87 -2.18 2.20 -7.69
N PRO A 88 -2.63 3.38 -8.17
CA PRO A 88 -2.50 4.63 -7.42
C PRO A 88 -3.06 4.49 -6.00
N ILE A 89 -2.36 5.06 -5.02
CA ILE A 89 -2.69 4.82 -3.60
C ILE A 89 -4.08 5.35 -3.24
N GLU A 90 -4.50 6.46 -3.86
CA GLU A 90 -5.83 7.05 -3.71
C GLU A 90 -6.92 6.06 -4.14
N GLN A 91 -6.73 5.42 -5.30
CA GLN A 91 -7.68 4.42 -5.82
C GLN A 91 -7.70 3.18 -4.93
N ALA A 92 -6.54 2.66 -4.54
CA ALA A 92 -6.45 1.47 -3.68
C ALA A 92 -7.13 1.68 -2.32
N VAL A 93 -6.97 2.86 -1.72
CA VAL A 93 -7.65 3.23 -0.47
C VAL A 93 -9.15 3.36 -0.69
N GLN A 94 -9.58 3.99 -1.78
CA GLN A 94 -11.00 4.13 -2.13
C GLN A 94 -11.68 2.76 -2.28
N ASP A 95 -11.09 1.85 -3.07
CA ASP A 95 -11.59 0.50 -3.29
C ASP A 95 -11.70 -0.28 -1.99
N THR A 96 -10.66 -0.20 -1.15
CA THR A 96 -10.62 -0.89 0.15
C THR A 96 -11.69 -0.36 1.10
N CYS A 97 -11.87 0.97 1.16
CA CYS A 97 -12.90 1.60 1.99
C CYS A 97 -14.31 1.23 1.50
N GLN A 98 -14.54 1.21 0.19
CA GLN A 98 -15.79 0.77 -0.40
C GLN A 98 -16.09 -0.68 -0.04
N TRP A 99 -15.13 -1.59 -0.26
CA TRP A 99 -15.27 -2.99 0.10
C TRP A 99 -15.62 -3.15 1.58
N PHE A 100 -14.95 -2.41 2.47
CA PHE A 100 -15.23 -2.48 3.91
C PHE A 100 -16.66 -2.05 4.26
N ARG A 101 -17.19 -0.98 3.63
CA ARG A 101 -18.58 -0.55 3.84
C ARG A 101 -19.58 -1.61 3.39
N GLU A 102 -19.36 -2.18 2.21
CA GLU A 102 -20.25 -3.18 1.61
C GLU A 102 -20.22 -4.51 2.36
N ASN A 103 -19.10 -4.82 3.03
CA ASN A 103 -18.86 -6.12 3.67
C ASN A 103 -18.70 -6.01 5.19
N TYR A 104 -19.16 -4.92 5.81
CA TYR A 104 -18.95 -4.65 7.23
C TYR A 104 -19.47 -5.77 8.15
N ALA A 105 -20.53 -6.46 7.75
CA ALA A 105 -21.12 -7.56 8.51
C ALA A 105 -20.19 -8.79 8.65
N THR A 106 -19.32 -9.03 7.67
CA THR A 106 -18.46 -10.22 7.56
C THR A 106 -16.97 -9.89 7.65
N ALA A 107 -16.60 -8.62 7.55
CA ALA A 107 -15.24 -8.17 7.76
C ALA A 107 -14.74 -8.52 9.18
N ARG A 108 -13.46 -8.90 9.28
CA ARG A 108 -12.79 -9.10 10.58
C ARG A 108 -12.67 -7.74 11.27
N LYS A 109 -13.13 -7.65 12.52
CA LYS A 109 -13.19 -6.43 13.33
C LYS A 109 -12.71 -6.67 14.74
#